data_AF-A0A0G4MN07-F1
#
_entry.id   AF-A0A0G4MN07-F1
#
_cell.length_a   1.000
_cell.length_b   1.000
_cell.length_c   1.000
_cell.angle_alpha   90.00
_cell.angle_beta   90.00
_cell.angle_gamma   90.00
#
_symmetry.space_group_name_H-M   'P 1'
#
loop_
_entity.id
_entity.type
_entity.pdbx_description
1 polymer ?
#
loop_
_entity_poly.entity_id
_entity_poly.type
_entity_poly.pdbx_seq_one_letter_code
_entity_poly.pdbx_strand_id
1 'polypeptide(L)'
;MVDRILRAHEAGENFKIIVIMPAVPAFAGDLKADDALGTRAIMEFQYKSISQGGYSILETLQKEGVEDVGRYIRFYNLRNYDRINVSSTMKEAEKQSG
;
A
#
# COMPACT_ATOMS: atom_id res chain seq x y z
N MET A 1 -4.96 16.34 5.34
CA MET A 1 -3.93 16.14 4.28
C MET A 1 -4.34 16.83 2.99
N VAL A 2 -5.54 16.55 2.47
CA VAL A 2 -6.12 17.21 1.29
C VAL A 2 -6.02 18.73 1.36
N ASP A 3 -6.56 19.38 2.40
CA ASP A 3 -6.55 20.85 2.50
C ASP A 3 -5.16 21.49 2.50
N ARG A 4 -4.13 20.76 2.97
CA ARG A 4 -2.75 21.27 2.90
C ARG A 4 -2.20 21.19 1.50
N ILE A 5 -2.53 20.12 0.77
CA ILE A 5 -2.16 19.96 -0.64
C ILE A 5 -2.87 21.01 -1.49
N LEU A 6 -4.18 21.24 -1.29
CA LEU A 6 -4.93 22.26 -2.02
C LEU A 6 -4.33 23.65 -1.82
N ARG A 7 -4.04 24.04 -0.56
CA ARG A 7 -3.33 25.30 -0.29
C ARG A 7 -1.97 25.41 -0.96
N ALA A 8 -1.19 24.32 -1.01
CA ALA A 8 0.10 24.32 -1.74
C ALA A 8 -0.12 24.45 -3.24
N HIS A 9 -1.16 23.82 -3.78
CA HIS A 9 -1.51 23.88 -5.18
C HIS A 9 -1.91 25.29 -5.62
N GLU A 10 -2.82 25.92 -4.87
CA GLU A 10 -3.27 27.30 -5.07
C GLU A 10 -2.10 28.29 -4.98
N ALA A 11 -1.20 28.11 -4.02
CA ALA A 11 -0.04 28.97 -3.82
C ALA A 11 1.14 28.65 -4.78
N GLY A 12 1.04 27.62 -5.63
CA GLY A 12 2.14 27.18 -6.50
C GLY A 12 3.37 26.66 -5.75
N GLU A 13 3.21 26.25 -4.49
CA GLU A 13 4.29 25.82 -3.61
C GLU A 13 4.85 24.45 -3.97
N ASN A 14 6.17 24.29 -3.78
CA ASN A 14 6.79 22.98 -3.77
C ASN A 14 6.50 22.28 -2.44
N PHE A 15 5.51 21.38 -2.47
CA PHE A 15 5.07 20.61 -1.32
C PHE A 15 4.95 19.13 -1.69
N LYS A 16 5.40 18.24 -0.80
CA LYS A 16 5.36 16.79 -1.00
C LYS A 16 5.09 16.05 0.31
N ILE A 17 4.16 15.11 0.26
CA ILE A 17 3.94 14.09 1.28
C ILE A 17 4.45 12.74 0.75
N ILE A 18 5.24 12.06 1.57
CA ILE A 18 5.68 10.68 1.31
C ILE A 18 5.07 9.81 2.40
N VAL A 19 4.22 8.86 1.99
CA VAL A 19 3.59 7.89 2.88
C VAL A 19 4.30 6.55 2.70
N ILE A 20 4.92 6.04 3.77
CA ILE A 20 5.51 4.70 3.80
C ILE A 20 4.58 3.82 4.64
N MET A 21 4.11 2.73 4.06
CA MET A 21 3.21 1.80 4.72
C MET A 21 3.60 0.35 4.38
N PRO A 22 3.26 -0.63 5.24
CA PRO A 22 3.56 -2.03 4.93
C PRO A 22 2.82 -2.47 3.65
N ALA A 23 3.40 -3.41 2.91
CA ALA A 23 2.74 -3.98 1.74
C ALA A 23 1.42 -4.69 2.09
N VAL A 24 1.37 -5.28 3.30
CA VAL A 24 0.24 -5.98 3.86
C VAL A 24 0.22 -5.72 5.38
N PRO A 25 -0.93 -5.40 6.00
CA PRO A 25 -1.02 -5.28 7.45
C PRO A 25 -0.64 -6.59 8.16
N ALA A 26 0.06 -6.51 9.30
CA ALA A 26 0.52 -7.68 10.03
C ALA A 26 -0.61 -8.26 10.92
N PHE A 27 -1.19 -9.38 10.47
CA PHE A 27 -2.14 -10.18 11.23
C PHE A 27 -1.78 -11.66 11.08
N ALA A 28 -2.18 -12.47 12.06
CA ALA A 28 -2.06 -13.92 11.96
C ALA A 28 -3.04 -14.46 10.90
N GLY A 29 -2.57 -15.39 10.06
CA GLY A 29 -3.35 -16.01 8.98
C GLY A 29 -2.76 -15.78 7.59
N ASP A 30 -2.95 -16.74 6.68
CA ASP A 30 -2.64 -16.54 5.25
C ASP A 30 -3.70 -15.59 4.66
N LEU A 31 -3.31 -14.60 3.86
CA LEU A 31 -4.25 -13.72 3.16
C LEU A 31 -5.31 -14.50 2.35
N LYS A 32 -4.93 -15.70 1.90
CA LYS A 32 -5.80 -16.62 1.14
C LYS A 32 -6.73 -17.45 2.02
N ALA A 33 -6.43 -17.60 3.31
CA ALA A 33 -7.27 -18.33 4.24
C ALA A 33 -8.49 -17.48 4.65
N ASP A 34 -9.60 -18.17 4.94
CA ASP A 34 -10.87 -17.55 5.34
C ASP A 34 -10.76 -16.80 6.69
N ASP A 35 -9.71 -17.05 7.47
CA ASP A 35 -9.42 -16.41 8.76
C ASP A 35 -8.82 -15.00 8.63
N ALA A 36 -8.44 -14.53 7.44
CA ALA A 36 -7.83 -13.22 7.20
C ALA A 36 -8.81 -12.03 7.14
N LEU A 37 -10.00 -12.15 7.73
CA LEU A 37 -11.05 -11.12 7.75
C LEU A 37 -10.55 -9.76 8.27
N GLY A 38 -9.78 -9.75 9.37
CA GLY A 38 -9.23 -8.53 9.96
C GLY A 38 -8.26 -7.79 9.03
N THR A 39 -7.37 -8.53 8.37
CA THR A 39 -6.41 -8.00 7.39
C THR A 39 -7.14 -7.36 6.21
N ARG A 40 -8.14 -8.07 5.67
CA ARG A 40 -8.95 -7.59 4.53
C ARG A 40 -9.72 -6.32 4.89
N ALA A 41 -10.33 -6.27 6.08
CA ALA A 41 -11.03 -5.08 6.55
C ALA A 41 -10.09 -3.87 6.63
N ILE A 42 -8.88 -4.04 7.14
CA ILE A 42 -7.91 -2.94 7.22
C ILE A 42 -7.45 -2.51 5.83
N MET A 43 -7.16 -3.45 4.93
CA MET A 43 -6.83 -3.12 3.55
C MET A 43 -7.97 -2.37 2.86
N GLU A 44 -9.22 -2.75 3.10
CA GLU A 44 -10.39 -2.05 2.59
C GLU A 44 -10.44 -0.60 3.07
N PHE A 45 -10.24 -0.35 4.37
CA PHE A 45 -10.19 1.02 4.90
C PHE A 45 -8.98 1.81 4.37
N GLN A 46 -7.84 1.15 4.12
CA GLN A 46 -6.68 1.77 3.48
C GLN A 46 -7.03 2.20 2.06
N TYR A 47 -7.60 1.33 1.23
CA TYR A 47 -8.00 1.67 -0.12
C TYR A 47 -9.08 2.76 -0.16
N LYS A 48 -10.09 2.68 0.71
CA LYS A 48 -11.13 3.71 0.84
C LYS A 48 -10.58 5.08 1.24
N SER A 49 -9.53 5.10 2.06
CA SER A 49 -8.89 6.36 2.46
C SER A 49 -7.99 6.93 1.37
N ILE A 50 -7.32 6.06 0.60
CA ILE A 50 -6.28 6.45 -0.36
C ILE A 50 -6.86 6.75 -1.74
N SER A 51 -7.58 5.81 -2.36
CA SER A 51 -7.87 5.85 -3.80
C SER A 51 -9.26 5.37 -4.22
N GLN A 52 -10.13 4.95 -3.30
CA GLN A 52 -11.42 4.34 -3.64
C GLN A 52 -12.55 4.92 -2.78
N GLY A 53 -13.79 4.82 -3.27
CA GLY A 53 -14.99 5.15 -2.49
C GLY A 53 -15.56 6.55 -2.75
N GLY A 54 -14.97 7.32 -3.67
CA GLY A 54 -15.48 8.62 -4.13
C GLY A 54 -15.12 9.80 -3.21
N TYR A 55 -14.56 9.55 -2.04
CA TYR A 55 -14.13 10.57 -1.07
C TYR A 55 -12.72 10.30 -0.54
N SER A 56 -11.94 9.48 -1.25
CA SER A 56 -10.55 9.21 -0.91
C SER A 56 -9.65 10.41 -1.17
N ILE A 57 -8.44 10.40 -0.58
CA ILE A 57 -7.47 11.50 -0.76
C ILE A 57 -7.21 11.79 -2.24
N LEU A 58 -6.96 10.75 -3.05
CA LEU A 58 -6.64 10.94 -4.46
C LEU A 58 -7.85 11.44 -5.27
N GLU A 59 -9.04 10.86 -5.04
CA GLU A 59 -10.26 11.26 -5.75
C GLU A 59 -10.68 12.69 -5.38
N THR A 60 -10.58 13.08 -4.11
CA THR A 60 -10.89 14.45 -3.68
C THR A 60 -9.94 15.46 -4.31
N LEU A 61 -8.63 15.18 -4.35
CA LEU A 61 -7.68 16.10 -4.99
C LEU A 61 -7.93 16.26 -6.49
N GLN A 62 -8.28 15.17 -7.18
CA GLN A 62 -8.65 15.23 -8.60
C GLN A 62 -9.93 16.03 -8.84
N LYS A 63 -10.95 15.86 -7.97
CA LYS A 63 -12.21 16.62 -8.06
C LYS A 63 -12.02 18.12 -7.88
N GLU A 64 -11.06 18.51 -7.04
CA GLU A 64 -10.68 19.91 -6.80
C GLU A 64 -9.71 20.46 -7.87
N GLY A 65 -9.46 19.72 -8.96
CA GLY A 65 -8.70 20.21 -10.12
C GLY A 65 -7.19 19.97 -10.05
N VAL A 66 -6.69 19.19 -9.09
CA VAL A 66 -5.26 18.81 -9.06
C VAL A 66 -5.01 17.70 -10.08
N GLU A 67 -4.55 18.07 -11.28
CA GLU A 67 -4.29 17.11 -12.38
C GLU A 67 -3.17 16.11 -12.05
N ASP A 68 -2.02 16.60 -11.55
CA ASP A 68 -0.90 15.77 -11.11
C ASP A 68 -0.86 15.65 -9.58
N VAL A 69 -1.76 14.82 -9.02
CA VAL A 69 -1.75 14.49 -7.59
C VAL A 69 -0.43 13.85 -7.17
N GLY A 70 0.22 13.14 -8.09
CA GLY A 70 1.51 12.49 -7.91
C GLY A 70 2.65 13.47 -7.61
N ARG A 71 2.50 14.76 -7.94
CA ARG A 71 3.40 15.85 -7.51
C ARG A 71 3.37 16.04 -5.99
N TYR A 72 2.20 15.92 -5.36
CA TYR A 72 2.00 16.30 -3.96
C TYR A 72 2.00 15.13 -2.98
N ILE A 73 1.60 13.93 -3.38
CA ILE A 73 1.56 12.77 -2.49
C ILE A 73 1.90 11.48 -3.20
N ARG A 74 2.68 10.59 -2.54
CA ARG A 74 2.99 9.25 -3.02
C ARG A 74 3.01 8.23 -1.88
N PHE A 75 2.56 7.02 -2.18
CA PHE A 75 2.51 5.88 -1.26
C PHE A 75 3.55 4.84 -1.68
N TYR A 76 4.29 4.33 -0.70
CA TYR A 76 5.37 3.37 -0.91
C TYR A 76 5.27 2.24 0.12
N ASN A 77 5.75 1.06 -0.27
CA ASN A 77 6.08 -0.01 0.66
C ASN A 77 7.58 -0.32 0.61
N LEU A 78 8.07 -0.94 1.67
CA LEU A 78 9.43 -1.47 1.71
C LEU A 78 9.36 -2.99 1.55
N ARG A 79 10.26 -3.53 0.73
CA ARG A 79 10.42 -4.96 0.52
C ARG A 79 11.90 -5.25 0.33
N ASN A 80 12.39 -6.29 0.99
CA ASN A 80 13.71 -6.86 0.73
C ASN A 80 13.56 -8.20 0.00
N TYR A 81 14.63 -8.65 -0.64
CA TYR A 81 14.74 -9.98 -1.23
C TYR A 81 16.09 -10.58 -0.86
N ASP A 82 16.16 -11.91 -0.73
CA ASP A 82 17.40 -12.64 -0.49
C ASP A 82 17.33 -14.03 -1.15
N ARG A 83 18.46 -14.73 -1.22
CA ARG A 83 18.55 -16.10 -1.72
C ARG A 83 18.28 -17.08 -0.60
N ILE A 84 17.23 -17.88 -0.74
CA ILE A 84 17.00 -19.03 0.14
C ILE A 84 17.96 -20.14 -0.33
N ASN A 85 19.00 -20.41 0.47
CA ASN A 85 19.86 -21.58 0.26
C ASN A 85 19.03 -22.84 0.52
N VAL A 86 18.57 -23.50 -0.56
CA VAL A 86 18.00 -24.84 -0.47
C VAL A 86 19.12 -25.78 -0.03
N SER A 87 19.12 -26.18 1.25
CA SER A 87 20.04 -27.21 1.72
C SER A 87 19.78 -28.51 0.94
N SER A 88 20.78 -29.39 0.86
CA SER A 88 20.60 -30.75 0.33
C SER A 88 19.39 -31.46 0.97
N THR A 89 19.10 -31.14 2.23
CA THR A 89 17.95 -31.64 3.00
C THR A 89 16.60 -31.25 2.39
N MET A 90 16.44 -30.02 1.88
CA MET A 90 15.19 -29.59 1.21
C MET A 90 15.01 -30.29 -0.15
N LYS A 91 16.09 -30.50 -0.91
CA LYS A 91 16.06 -31.25 -2.17
C LYS A 91 15.75 -32.74 -1.98
N GLU A 92 16.20 -33.33 -0.88
CA GLU A 92 15.89 -34.72 -0.51
C GLU A 92 14.43 -34.88 -0.07
N ALA A 93 13.91 -33.92 0.70
CA ALA A 93 12.50 -33.91 1.10
C ALA A 93 11.55 -33.77 -0.11
N GLU A 94 11.86 -32.89 -1.07
CA GLU A 94 11.10 -32.77 -2.33
C GLU A 94 11.13 -34.05 -3.16
N LYS A 95 12.28 -34.75 -3.21
CA LYS A 95 12.42 -36.04 -3.93
C LYS A 95 11.62 -37.17 -3.30
N GLN A 96 11.44 -37.16 -1.98
CA GLN A 96 10.70 -38.20 -1.25
C GLN A 96 9.19 -37.97 -1.24
N SER A 97 8.73 -36.73 -1.48
CA SER A 97 7.31 -36.39 -1.56
C SER A 97 6.68 -36.55 -2.96
N GLY A 98 7.48 -36.97 -3.95
CA GLY A 98 7.06 -37.21 -5.34
C GLY A 98 6.76 -38.67 -5.63
#